data_AF-A0A529NTF2-F1
#
_entry.id   AF-A0A529NTF2-F1
#
_cell.length_a   1.000
_cell.length_b   1.000
_cell.length_c   1.000
_cell.angle_alpha   90.00
_cell.angle_beta   90.00
_cell.angle_gamma   90.00
#
_symmetry.space_group_name_H-M   'P 1'
#
loop_
_entity.id
_entity.type
_entity.pdbx_description
1 polymer ?
#
loop_
_entity_poly.entity_id
_entity_poly.type
_entity_poly.pdbx_seq_one_letter_code
_entity_poly.pdbx_strand_id
1 'polypeptide(L)' 'FVARVIEGFSMDETADLLGVKPETVKTRLHRARALVRKALDDEIGPVLLDAFPFAGRRCERLTEAVMKRLGIEG' A
#
# COMPACT_ATOMS: atom_id res chain seq x y z
N PHE A 1 3.49 15.32 5.54
CA PHE A 1 3.49 13.89 5.91
C PHE A 1 4.10 13.73 7.28
N VAL A 2 5.37 14.10 7.47
CA VAL A 2 6.12 14.01 8.75
C VAL A 2 5.31 14.53 9.95
N ALA A 3 5.01 15.84 10.01
CA ALA A 3 4.26 16.45 11.13
C ALA A 3 2.93 15.72 11.48
N ARG A 4 2.20 15.23 10.47
CA ARG A 4 0.88 14.59 10.66
C ARG A 4 0.93 13.10 10.95
N VAL A 5 1.87 12.38 10.36
CA VAL A 5 1.89 10.90 10.34
C VAL A 5 2.98 10.34 11.23
N ILE A 6 4.13 11.02 11.27
CA ILE A 6 5.29 10.60 12.07
C ILE A 6 5.21 11.27 13.44
N GLU A 7 5.05 12.58 13.48
CA GLU A 7 5.02 13.36 14.73
C GLU A 7 3.63 13.42 15.39
N GLY A 8 2.58 13.02 14.67
CA GLY A 8 1.22 12.89 15.20
C GLY A 8 0.48 14.20 15.52
N PHE A 9 0.98 15.37 15.09
CA PHE A 9 0.34 16.67 15.35
C PHE A 9 -1.06 16.71 14.78
N SER A 10 -1.98 17.46 15.38
CA SER A 10 -3.35 17.73 14.90
C SER A 10 -3.39 18.51 13.57
N MET A 11 -4.58 18.72 12.99
CA MET A 11 -4.71 19.52 11.75
C MET A 11 -4.40 20.99 12.01
N ASP A 12 -4.88 21.54 13.11
CA ASP A 12 -4.68 22.95 13.47
C ASP A 12 -3.22 23.22 13.85
N GLU A 13 -2.60 22.38 14.69
CA GLU A 13 -1.16 22.50 15.02
C GLU A 13 -0.27 22.42 13.77
N THR A 14 -0.63 21.55 12.82
CA THR A 14 0.11 21.47 11.55
C THR A 14 -0.11 22.71 10.68
N ALA A 15 -1.31 23.27 10.69
CA ALA A 15 -1.66 24.47 9.93
C ALA A 15 -0.88 25.67 10.43
N ASP A 16 -0.85 25.86 11.75
CA ASP A 16 -0.11 26.92 12.43
C ASP A 16 1.40 26.78 12.18
N LEU A 17 1.95 25.57 12.36
CA LEU A 17 3.36 25.29 12.11
C LEU A 17 3.80 25.62 10.67
N LEU A 18 2.94 25.34 9.69
CA LEU A 18 3.26 25.49 8.27
C LEU A 18 2.77 26.81 7.65
N GLY A 19 2.11 27.68 8.44
CA GLY A 19 1.56 28.95 7.96
C GLY A 19 0.52 28.80 6.86
N VAL A 20 -0.33 27.76 6.93
CA VAL A 20 -1.38 27.48 5.94
C VAL A 20 -2.74 27.34 6.61
N LYS A 21 -3.82 27.36 5.83
CA LYS A 21 -5.16 27.09 6.38
C LYS A 21 -5.32 25.59 6.75
N PRO A 22 -6.04 25.25 7.83
CA PRO A 22 -6.29 23.86 8.22
C PRO A 22 -6.87 22.97 7.10
N GLU A 23 -7.75 23.51 6.25
CA GLU A 23 -8.35 22.76 5.13
C GLU A 23 -7.29 22.37 4.08
N THR A 24 -6.23 23.17 3.96
CA THR A 24 -5.10 22.90 3.05
C THR A 24 -4.24 21.75 3.56
N VAL A 25 -4.17 21.55 4.88
CA VAL A 25 -3.41 20.45 5.50
C VAL A 25 -3.96 19.10 5.02
N LYS A 26 -5.29 18.94 5.00
CA LYS A 26 -5.96 17.70 4.56
C LYS A 26 -5.60 17.34 3.12
N THR A 27 -5.70 18.28 2.20
CA THR A 27 -5.42 18.04 0.77
C THR A 27 -3.92 17.81 0.51
N ARG A 28 -3.04 18.52 1.22
CA ARG A 28 -1.59 18.28 1.19
C ARG A 28 -1.23 16.91 1.75
N LEU A 29 -1.84 16.48 2.86
CA LEU A 29 -1.60 15.16 3.44
C LEU A 29 -2.05 14.03 2.51
N HIS A 30 -3.22 14.18 1.88
CA HIS A 30 -3.70 13.22 0.88
C HIS A 30 -2.68 13.04 -0.26
N ARG A 31 -2.25 14.15 -0.87
CA ARG A 31 -1.25 14.12 -1.95
C ARG A 31 0.09 13.55 -1.49
N ALA A 32 0.55 13.93 -0.31
CA ALA A 32 1.81 13.43 0.24
C ALA A 32 1.79 11.91 0.43
N ARG A 33 0.67 11.32 0.88
CA ARG A 33 0.52 9.86 0.99
C ARG A 33 0.65 9.16 -0.37
N ALA A 34 0.02 9.72 -1.40
CA ALA A 34 0.11 9.18 -2.76
C ALA A 34 1.54 9.26 -3.31
N LEU A 35 2.23 10.39 -3.08
CA LEU A 35 3.63 10.57 -3.50
C LEU A 35 4.59 9.60 -2.80
N VAL A 36 4.43 9.43 -1.48
CA VAL A 36 5.26 8.49 -0.71
C VAL A 36 5.02 7.05 -1.18
N ARG A 37 3.77 6.65 -1.40
CA ARG A 37 3.45 5.32 -1.92
C ARG A 37 4.06 5.11 -3.30
N LYS A 38 3.90 6.05 -4.21
CA LYS A 38 4.48 5.97 -5.55
C LYS A 38 6.00 5.82 -5.51
N ALA A 39 6.68 6.64 -4.71
CA ALA A 39 8.13 6.54 -4.57
C ALA A 39 8.56 5.16 -4.02
N LEU A 40 7.79 4.62 -3.06
CA LEU A 40 8.04 3.29 -2.51
C LEU A 40 7.80 2.18 -3.54
N ASP A 41 6.75 2.30 -4.36
CA ASP A 41 6.47 1.35 -5.43
C ASP A 41 7.56 1.40 -6.51
N ASP A 42 8.07 2.58 -6.84
CA ASP A 42 9.17 2.76 -7.81
C ASP A 42 10.50 2.16 -7.29
N GLU A 43 10.76 2.24 -5.98
CA GLU A 43 12.01 1.77 -5.36
C GLU A 43 11.97 0.28 -4.94
N ILE A 44 10.84 -0.19 -4.43
CA ILE A 44 10.71 -1.52 -3.81
C ILE A 44 9.74 -2.44 -4.57
N GLY A 45 8.99 -1.93 -5.56
CA GLY A 45 7.98 -2.69 -6.30
C GLY A 45 8.48 -4.02 -6.88
N PRO A 46 9.59 -4.04 -7.64
CA PRO A 46 10.15 -5.28 -8.17
C PRO A 46 10.59 -6.25 -7.07
N VAL A 47 11.20 -5.73 -5.99
CA VAL A 47 11.70 -6.54 -4.87
C VAL A 47 10.55 -7.17 -4.07
N LEU A 48 9.42 -6.48 -3.90
CA LEU A 48 8.25 -7.01 -3.21
C LEU A 48 7.53 -8.09 -4.02
N LEU A 49 7.48 -7.96 -5.35
CA LEU A 49 6.97 -9.01 -6.25
C LEU A 49 7.83 -10.28 -6.15
N ASP A 50 9.13 -10.12 -5.99
CA ASP A 50 10.06 -11.25 -5.82
C ASP A 50 10.07 -11.83 -4.40
N ALA A 51 9.86 -10.99 -3.37
CA ALA A 51 9.87 -11.40 -1.96
C ALA A 51 8.55 -12.08 -1.54
N PHE A 52 7.42 -11.67 -2.11
CA PHE A 52 6.11 -12.26 -1.90
C PHE A 52 5.51 -12.72 -3.24
N PRO A 53 6.14 -13.70 -3.91
CA PRO A 53 5.65 -14.15 -5.20
C PRO A 53 4.27 -14.77 -5.02
N PHE A 54 3.31 -14.33 -5.84
CA PHE A 54 2.04 -15.03 -5.92
C PHE A 54 2.34 -16.46 -6.39
N ALA A 55 2.05 -17.45 -5.53
CA ALA A 55 2.39 -18.85 -5.77
C ALA A 55 1.46 -19.52 -6.80
N GLY A 56 1.08 -18.81 -7.87
CA GLY A 56 0.07 -19.21 -8.86
C GLY A 56 0.24 -20.65 -9.36
N ARG A 57 1.45 -21.02 -9.81
CA ARG A 57 1.74 -22.42 -10.21
C ARG A 57 1.58 -23.46 -9.10
N ARG A 58 1.77 -23.08 -7.84
CA ARG A 58 1.55 -23.95 -6.68
C ARG A 58 0.06 -24.06 -6.37
N CYS A 59 -0.69 -22.97 -6.51
CA CYS A 59 -2.14 -22.94 -6.38
C CYS A 59 -2.81 -23.78 -7.48
N GLU A 60 -2.40 -23.63 -8.74
CA GLU A 60 -2.89 -24.43 -9.89
C GLU A 60 -2.69 -25.93 -9.64
N ARG A 61 -1.46 -26.34 -9.30
CA ARG A 61 -1.16 -27.74 -8.94
C ARG A 61 -2.01 -28.26 -7.78
N LEU A 62 -2.24 -27.43 -6.76
CA LEU A 62 -3.06 -27.82 -5.61
C LEU A 62 -4.51 -28.04 -6.03
N THR A 63 -5.06 -27.12 -6.83
CA THR A 63 -6.41 -27.22 -7.39
C THR A 63 -6.54 -28.47 -8.25
N GLU A 64 -5.64 -28.71 -9.21
CA GLU A 64 -5.66 -29.94 -10.03
C GLU A 64 -5.66 -31.21 -9.18
N ALA A 65 -4.78 -31.27 -8.17
CA ALA A 65 -4.69 -32.43 -7.30
C ALA A 65 -5.97 -32.68 -6.48
N VAL A 66 -6.63 -31.60 -6.01
CA VAL A 66 -7.88 -31.69 -5.24
C VAL A 66 -9.04 -32.07 -6.16
N MET A 67 -9.19 -31.41 -7.31
CA MET A 67 -10.26 -31.69 -8.29
C MET A 67 -10.19 -33.14 -8.76
N LYS A 68 -8.98 -33.65 -9.04
CA LYS A 68 -8.76 -35.06 -9.38
C LYS A 68 -9.18 -36.01 -8.25
N ARG A 69 -8.90 -35.68 -6.99
CA ARG A 69 -9.34 -36.49 -5.83
C ARG A 69 -10.85 -36.49 -5.64
N LEU A 70 -11.52 -35.39 -5.99
CA LEU A 70 -12.95 -35.25 -5.88
C LEU A 70 -13.70 -35.89 -7.07
N GLY A 71 -12.98 -36.34 -8.11
CA GLY A 71 -13.59 -36.90 -9.32
C GLY A 71 -14.34 -35.86 -10.15
N ILE A 72 -14.03 -34.58 -9.94
CA ILE A 72 -14.61 -33.46 -10.67
C ILE A 72 -13.61 -33.14 -11.78
N GLU A 73 -13.63 -33.94 -12.84
CA GLU A 73 -12.92 -33.63 -14.08
C GLU A 73 -13.86 -32.84 -15.00
N GLY A 74 -13.37 -31.69 -15.48
CA GLY A 74 -13.94 -30.93 -16.59
C GLY A 74 -12.94 -30.94 -17.74
#